data_AF-A0A7X6WWL5-F1
#
_entry.id   AF-A0A7X6WWL5-F1
#
_cell.length_a   1.000
_cell.length_b   1.000
_cell.length_c   1.000
_cell.angle_alpha   90.00
_cell.angle_beta   90.00
_cell.angle_gamma   90.00
#
_symmetry.space_group_name_H-M   'P 1'
#
loop_
_entity.id
_entity.type
_entity.pdbx_description
1 polymer ?
#
loop_
_entity_poly.entity_id
_entity_poly.type
_entity_poly.pdbx_seq_one_letter_code
_entity_poly.pdbx_strand_id
1 'polypeptide(L)' 'AGSDGCNRLIGSYEISGEGIRFSQLGSTRMACQPDTMKQADAIGRQLATVRSFAFDRQGALLLETDQGPLHLIAE' A
#
# COMPACT_ATOMS: atom_id res chain seq x y z
N ALA A 1 -9.00 -6.52 -1.78
CA ALA A 1 -8.40 -5.99 -3.03
C ALA A 1 -8.05 -4.53 -2.76
N GLY A 2 -6.85 -4.08 -3.13
CA GLY A 2 -6.39 -2.71 -2.86
C GLY A 2 -6.36 -1.86 -4.11
N SER A 3 -6.27 -0.54 -3.93
CA SER A 3 -6.05 0.46 -4.97
C SER A 3 -4.97 1.42 -4.51
N ASP A 4 -4.12 1.89 -5.42
CA ASP A 4 -3.17 2.98 -5.17
C ASP A 4 -3.72 4.36 -5.59
N GLY A 5 -5.03 4.43 -5.85
CA GLY A 5 -5.73 5.63 -6.33
C GLY A 5 -5.82 5.73 -7.85
N CYS A 6 -5.00 4.98 -8.59
CA CYS A 6 -5.10 4.88 -10.05
C CYS A 6 -5.28 3.43 -10.52
N ASN A 7 -4.50 2.52 -9.94
CA ASN A 7 -4.37 1.13 -10.32
C ASN A 7 -4.86 0.21 -9.22
N ARG A 8 -5.44 -0.91 -9.63
CA ARG A 8 -5.78 -1.99 -8.71
C ARG A 8 -4.53 -2.77 -8.38
N LEU A 9 -4.30 -2.96 -7.08
CA LEU A 9 -3.19 -3.75 -6.55
C LEU A 9 -3.61 -5.20 -6.37
N ILE A 10 -2.76 -6.12 -6.80
CA ILE A 10 -2.98 -7.56 -6.78
C ILE A 10 -1.73 -8.21 -6.21
N GLY A 11 -1.89 -9.01 -5.17
CA GLY A 11 -0.79 -9.78 -4.60
C GLY A 11 -1.20 -10.42 -3.29
N SER A 12 -0.24 -11.05 -2.63
CA SER A 12 -0.43 -11.67 -1.32
C SER A 12 0.37 -10.93 -0.26
N TYR A 13 -0.06 -11.11 0.98
CA TYR A 13 0.67 -10.67 2.16
C TYR A 13 0.68 -11.80 3.16
N GLU A 14 1.72 -11.83 3.98
CA GLU A 14 1.84 -12.74 5.11
C GLU A 14 1.94 -11.91 6.39
N ILE A 15 1.22 -12.33 7.42
CA ILE A 15 1.28 -11.74 8.75
C ILE A 15 1.94 -12.78 9.66
N SER A 16 3.06 -12.41 10.27
CA SER A 16 3.72 -13.19 11.32
C SER A 16 3.66 -12.45 12.66
N GLY A 17 4.17 -13.07 13.72
CA GLY A 17 4.32 -12.41 15.01
C GLY A 17 5.28 -11.20 14.98
N GLU A 18 6.09 -11.05 13.93
CA GLU A 18 7.04 -9.93 13.78
C GLU A 18 6.50 -8.78 12.92
N GLY A 19 5.38 -8.96 12.20
CA GLY A 19 4.80 -7.89 11.37
C GLY A 19 4.05 -8.40 10.15
N ILE A 20 3.99 -7.55 9.12
CA ILE A 20 3.38 -7.87 7.83
C ILE A 20 4.42 -7.76 6.74
N ARG A 21 4.39 -8.70 5.80
CA ARG A 21 5.22 -8.67 4.61
C ARG A 21 4.35 -8.84 3.38
N PHE A 22 4.47 -7.90 2.45
CA PHE A 22 3.87 -8.05 1.13
C PHE A 22 4.80 -8.88 0.24
N SER A 23 4.22 -9.84 -0.49
CA SER A 23 4.92 -10.57 -1.53
C SER A 23 5.04 -9.71 -2.80
N GLN A 24 5.38 -10.31 -3.94
CA GLN A 24 5.43 -9.59 -5.20
C GLN A 24 4.04 -9.03 -5.54
N LEU A 25 3.89 -7.71 -5.37
CA LEU A 25 2.68 -6.98 -5.73
C LEU A 25 2.69 -6.66 -7.22
N GLY A 26 1.63 -7.05 -7.92
CA GLY A 26 1.28 -6.57 -9.24
C GLY A 26 0.28 -5.41 -9.18
N SER A 27 0.25 -4.61 -10.25
CA SER A 27 -0.74 -3.56 -10.43
C SER A 27 -1.30 -3.60 -11.85
N THR A 28 -2.49 -3.03 -12.03
CA THR A 28 -2.98 -2.69 -13.37
C THR A 28 -2.16 -1.55 -13.97
N ARG A 29 -2.34 -1.28 -15.28
CA ARG A 29 -1.75 -0.12 -15.97
C ARG A 29 -2.85 0.77 -16.57
N MET A 30 -3.66 1.36 -15.69
CA MET A 30 -4.62 2.39 -16.06
C MET A 30 -3.91 3.72 -16.24
N ALA A 31 -4.40 4.54 -17.16
CA ALA A 31 -3.93 5.90 -17.35
C ALA A 31 -4.81 6.84 -16.52
N CYS A 32 -4.23 7.49 -15.53
CA CYS A 32 -4.89 8.49 -14.69
C CYS A 32 -4.22 9.86 -14.86
N GLN A 33 -4.67 10.85 -14.09
CA GLN A 33 -4.01 12.15 -14.08
C GLN A 33 -2.52 12.01 -13.67
N PRO A 34 -1.61 12.85 -14.20
CA PRO A 34 -0.18 12.71 -13.97
C PRO A 34 0.22 12.68 -12.49
N ASP A 35 -0.44 13.46 -11.64
CA ASP A 35 -0.12 13.49 -10.21
C ASP A 35 -0.58 12.23 -9.49
N THR A 36 -1.75 11.68 -9.85
CA THR A 36 -2.23 10.38 -9.35
C THR A 36 -1.31 9.25 -9.80
N MET A 37 -0.78 9.29 -11.02
CA MET A 37 0.18 8.29 -11.49
C MET A 37 1.49 8.33 -10.69
N LYS A 38 2.03 9.52 -10.40
CA LYS A 38 3.21 9.67 -9.55
C LYS A 38 2.97 9.13 -8.14
N GLN A 39 1.79 9.40 -7.58
CA GLN A 39 1.38 8.86 -6.29
C GLN A 39 1.29 7.33 -6.33
N ALA A 40 0.65 6.76 -7.35
CA ALA A 40 0.54 5.31 -7.53
C ALA A 40 1.93 4.63 -7.57
N ASP A 41 2.87 5.17 -8.35
CA ASP A 41 4.25 4.68 -8.41
C ASP A 41 4.97 4.80 -7.05
N ALA A 42 4.74 5.89 -6.31
CA ALA A 42 5.33 6.08 -4.99
C ALA A 42 4.78 5.06 -3.97
N ILE A 43 3.47 4.84 -3.96
CA ILE A 43 2.80 3.85 -3.10
C ILE A 43 3.35 2.45 -3.41
N GLY A 44 3.43 2.06 -4.68
CA GLY A 44 3.94 0.76 -5.09
C GLY A 44 5.36 0.50 -4.59
N ARG A 45 6.24 1.51 -4.62
CA ARG A 45 7.62 1.40 -4.09
C ARG A 45 7.65 1.29 -2.56
N GLN A 46 6.82 2.05 -1.86
CA GLN A 46 6.78 2.04 -0.41
C GLN A 46 6.18 0.74 0.15
N LEU A 47 5.19 0.15 -0.52
CA LEU A 47 4.59 -1.13 -0.13
C LEU A 47 5.62 -2.27 -0.07
N ALA A 48 6.67 -2.22 -0.90
CA ALA A 48 7.78 -3.18 -0.85
C ALA A 48 8.67 -3.05 0.40
N THR A 49 8.54 -1.94 1.13
CA THR A 49 9.35 -1.62 2.33
C THR A 49 8.53 -1.67 3.62
N VAL A 50 7.27 -2.10 3.56
CA VAL A 50 6.42 -2.21 4.74
C VAL A 50 6.96 -3.29 5.67
N ARG A 51 7.01 -2.97 6.97
CA ARG A 51 7.47 -3.92 8.01
C ARG A 51 6.39 -4.23 9.03
N SER A 52 5.53 -3.26 9.34
CA SER A 52 4.45 -3.44 10.30
C SER A 52 3.19 -2.70 9.85
N PHE A 53 2.08 -3.03 10.48
CA PHE A 53 0.81 -2.36 10.30
C PHE A 53 0.16 -2.06 11.64
N ALA A 54 -0.68 -1.03 11.63
CA ALA A 54 -1.54 -0.66 12.74
C ALA A 54 -2.90 -0.24 12.20
N PHE A 55 -3.89 -0.14 13.08
CA PHE A 55 -5.14 0.53 12.77
C PHE A 55 -5.23 1.79 13.62
N ASP A 56 -5.64 2.90 13.01
CA ASP A 56 -5.91 4.12 13.77
C ASP A 56 -7.26 4.03 14.52
N ARG A 57 -7.62 5.10 15.24
CA ARG A 57 -8.89 5.14 15.99
C ARG A 57 -10.14 5.19 15.10
N GLN A 58 -9.99 5.53 13.82
CA GLN A 58 -11.05 5.57 12.83
C GLN A 58 -11.16 4.25 12.05
N GLY A 59 -10.25 3.30 12.27
CA GLY A 59 -10.20 2.03 11.56
C GLY A 59 -9.42 2.08 10.24
N ALA A 60 -8.71 3.17 9.96
CA ALA A 60 -7.81 3.24 8.81
C ALA A 60 -6.58 2.36 9.04
N LEU A 61 -6.10 1.74 7.97
CA LEU A 61 -4.89 0.92 7.99
C LEU A 61 -3.66 1.82 7.87
N LEU A 62 -2.82 1.81 8.89
CA LEU A 62 -1.51 2.42 8.91
C LEU A 62 -0.47 1.36 8.53
N LEU A 63 0.33 1.61 7.51
CA LEU A 63 1.46 0.75 7.14
C LEU A 63 2.77 1.50 7.43
N GLU A 64 3.59 0.97 8.31
CA GLU A 64 4.89 1.55 8.62
C GLU A 64 5.91 1.12 7.56
N THR A 65 6.53 2.11 6.92
CA THR A 65 7.55 1.93 5.88
C THR A 65 8.84 2.64 6.28
N ASP A 66 9.93 2.34 5.58
CA ASP A 66 11.22 3.02 5.79
C ASP A 66 11.19 4.52 5.46
N GLN A 67 10.15 4.98 4.75
CA GLN A 67 9.97 6.38 4.35
C GLN A 67 8.90 7.11 5.19
N GLY A 68 8.33 6.43 6.20
CA GLY A 68 7.24 6.92 7.03
C GLY A 68 5.93 6.15 6.83
N PRO A 69 4.90 6.46 7.63
CA PRO A 69 3.65 5.71 7.60
C PRO A 69 2.81 6.05 6.37
N LEU A 70 2.35 5.01 5.69
CA LEU A 70 1.30 5.07 4.67
C LEU A 70 -0.06 4.94 5.34
N HIS A 71 -0.94 5.91 5.10
CA HIS A 71 -2.33 5.85 5.54
C HIS A 71 -3.20 5.32 4.40
N LEU A 72 -3.74 4.11 4.58
CA LEU A 72 -4.67 3.48 3.65
C LEU A 72 -6.07 3.49 4.25
N ILE A 73 -6.98 4.16 3.58
CA ILE A 73 -8.41 4.17 3.91
C ILE A 73 -9.14 3.13 3.05
N ALA A 74 -10.06 2.40 3.67
CA ALA A 74 -11.00 1.56 2.94
C ALA A 74 -12.17 2.44 2.51
N GLU A 75 -12.30 2.68 1.21
CA GLU A 75 -13.48 3.31 0.59
C GLU A 75 -14.46 2.26 0.07
#